data_AF-A0A2T0R789-F1
#
_entry.id   AF-A0A2T0R789-F1
#
_cell.length_a   1.000
_cell.length_b   1.000
_cell.length_c   1.000
_cell.angle_alpha   90.00
_cell.angle_beta   90.00
_cell.angle_gamma   90.00
#
_symmetry.space_group_name_H-M   'P 1'
#
loop_
_entity.id
_entity.type
_entity.pdbx_description
1 polymer ?
#
loop_
_entity_poly.entity_id
_entity_poly.type
_entity_poly.pdbx_seq_one_letter_code
_entity_poly.pdbx_strand_id
1 'polypeptide(L)'
;MTTIYWDAEHEARRPSWDCVKCGRPWPCDPAREHMKAYLGWVALRIYMWGRLDEATHDLRTVPVRELLARVIHGDHQLVGPTGV
;
A
#
# COMPACT_ATOMS: atom_id res chain seq x y z
N MET A 1 11.65 -27.44 7.77
CA MET A 1 11.08 -26.69 6.63
C MET A 1 10.18 -25.61 7.19
N THR A 2 10.77 -24.52 7.69
CA THR A 2 10.00 -23.42 8.26
C THR A 2 9.56 -22.58 7.09
N THR A 3 8.34 -22.80 6.61
CA THR A 3 7.69 -21.85 5.72
C THR A 3 7.74 -20.51 6.44
N ILE A 4 8.51 -19.57 5.90
CA ILE A 4 8.33 -18.14 6.13
C ILE A 4 6.91 -17.84 5.63
N TYR A 5 5.92 -18.16 6.45
CA TYR A 5 4.61 -17.55 6.38
C TYR A 5 4.88 -16.11 6.78
N TRP A 6 5.27 -15.31 5.79
CA TRP A 6 5.00 -13.88 5.81
C TRP A 6 3.58 -13.76 6.30
N ASP A 7 3.37 -13.20 7.49
CA ASP A 7 2.04 -12.84 7.96
C ASP A 7 1.51 -11.78 6.99
N ALA A 8 0.93 -12.30 5.90
CA ALA A 8 0.20 -11.65 4.82
C ALA A 8 -1.06 -10.95 5.33
N GLU A 9 -1.10 -10.63 6.62
CA GLU A 9 -2.27 -10.15 7.30
C GLU A 9 -2.64 -8.77 6.74
N HIS A 10 -1.66 -7.93 6.41
CA HIS A 10 -1.92 -6.59 5.88
C HIS A 10 -1.56 -6.40 4.41
N GLU A 11 -1.94 -7.33 3.55
CA GLU A 11 -1.77 -7.24 2.09
C GLU A 11 -2.79 -6.32 1.40
N ALA A 12 -2.44 -5.84 0.20
CA ALA A 12 -3.33 -5.05 -0.66
C ALA A 12 -4.30 -5.97 -1.42
N ARG A 13 -5.61 -5.74 -1.27
CA ARG A 13 -6.64 -6.33 -2.10
C ARG A 13 -6.72 -5.58 -3.42
N ARG A 14 -6.37 -6.23 -4.53
CA ARG A 14 -6.60 -5.65 -5.85
C ARG A 14 -8.06 -5.89 -6.30
N PRO A 15 -8.69 -4.96 -7.05
CA PRO A 15 -8.17 -3.69 -7.54
C PRO A 15 -8.47 -2.48 -6.63
N SER A 16 -9.10 -2.66 -5.46
CA SER A 16 -9.45 -1.52 -4.60
C SER A 16 -8.24 -0.93 -3.85
N TRP A 17 -7.17 -1.72 -3.76
CA TRP A 17 -5.96 -1.43 -2.99
C TRP A 17 -6.22 -1.27 -1.49
N ASP A 18 -7.32 -1.78 -0.95
CA ASP A 18 -7.55 -1.78 0.49
C ASP A 18 -6.86 -2.95 1.16
N CYS A 19 -6.43 -2.75 2.39
CA CYS A 19 -5.84 -3.81 3.19
C CYS A 19 -6.86 -4.93 3.41
N VAL A 20 -6.48 -6.18 3.10
CA VAL A 20 -7.36 -7.36 3.22
C VAL A 20 -7.88 -7.53 4.65
N LYS A 21 -7.06 -7.24 5.67
CA LYS A 21 -7.44 -7.40 7.09
C LYS A 21 -8.08 -6.18 7.71
N CYS A 22 -7.62 -4.97 7.39
CA CYS A 22 -8.16 -3.75 7.99
C CYS A 22 -9.37 -3.17 7.24
N GLY A 23 -9.52 -3.46 5.95
CA GLY A 23 -10.45 -2.75 5.06
C GLY A 23 -10.11 -1.27 4.82
N ARG A 24 -8.94 -0.80 5.28
CA ARG A 24 -8.46 0.57 5.11
C ARG A 24 -7.56 0.70 3.89
N PRO A 25 -7.34 1.91 3.34
CA PRO A 25 -6.38 2.14 2.27
C PRO A 25 -5.00 1.51 2.57
N TRP A 26 -4.55 0.57 1.74
CA TRP A 26 -3.19 0.03 1.80
C TRP A 26 -2.18 1.06 1.25
N PRO A 27 -0.95 1.18 1.78
CA PRO A 27 -0.40 0.43 2.91
C PRO A 27 -0.86 1.03 4.25
N CYS A 28 -1.60 0.27 5.05
CA CYS A 28 -1.99 0.69 6.40
C CYS A 28 -0.80 0.67 7.37
N ASP A 29 -0.93 1.31 8.53
CA ASP A 29 0.16 1.40 9.51
C ASP A 29 0.79 0.03 9.85
N PRO A 30 0.02 -1.05 10.13
CA PRO A 30 0.61 -2.36 10.41
C PRO A 30 1.37 -2.94 9.21
N ALA A 31 0.85 -2.76 7.98
CA ALA A 31 1.57 -3.19 6.78
C ALA A 31 2.91 -2.47 6.65
N ARG A 32 2.91 -1.15 6.89
CA ARG A 32 4.09 -0.31 6.78
C ARG A 32 5.12 -0.65 7.86
N GLU A 33 4.70 -0.90 9.10
CA GLU A 33 5.57 -1.34 10.19
C GLU A 33 6.18 -2.72 9.92
N HIS A 34 5.37 -3.67 9.48
CA HIS A 34 5.84 -5.00 9.09
C HIS A 34 6.89 -4.86 7.98
N MET A 35 6.56 -4.21 6.87
CA MET A 35 7.51 -4.02 5.77
C MET A 35 8.79 -3.29 6.20
N LYS A 36 8.74 -2.32 7.11
CA LYS A 36 9.94 -1.67 7.68
C LYS A 36 10.80 -2.61 8.53
N ALA A 37 10.18 -3.51 9.30
CA ALA A 37 10.90 -4.47 10.13
C ALA A 37 11.67 -5.49 9.28
N TYR A 38 11.14 -5.83 8.11
CA TYR A 38 11.69 -6.88 7.26
C TYR A 38 12.49 -6.39 6.06
N LEU A 39 12.21 -5.18 5.57
CA LEU A 39 12.91 -4.56 4.45
C LEU A 39 13.75 -3.38 4.95
N GLY A 40 15.03 -3.35 4.56
CA GLY A 40 15.82 -2.13 4.68
C GLY A 40 15.21 -0.99 3.85
N TRP A 41 15.54 0.26 4.19
CA TRP A 41 14.87 1.44 3.61
C TRP A 41 14.92 1.46 2.06
N VAL A 42 16.04 1.13 1.43
CA VAL A 42 16.14 1.07 -0.04
C VAL A 42 15.19 0.03 -0.63
N ALA A 43 15.20 -1.20 -0.10
CA ALA A 43 14.32 -2.27 -0.54
C ALA A 43 12.84 -1.92 -0.34
N LEU A 44 12.50 -1.31 0.79
CA LEU A 44 11.16 -0.80 1.05
C LEU A 44 10.71 0.23 0.01
N ARG A 45 11.59 1.16 -0.38
CA ARG A 45 11.24 2.19 -1.38
C ARG A 45 11.02 1.59 -2.76
N ILE A 46 11.89 0.67 -3.19
CA ILE A 46 11.74 -0.03 -4.47
C ILE A 46 10.43 -0.83 -4.47
N TYR A 47 10.15 -1.56 -3.39
CA TYR A 47 8.89 -2.30 -3.23
C TYR A 47 7.67 -1.38 -3.36
N MET A 48 7.67 -0.25 -2.63
CA MET A 48 6.55 0.71 -2.66
C MET A 48 6.37 1.36 -4.04
N TRP A 49 7.45 1.59 -4.79
CA TRP A 49 7.36 2.10 -6.16
C TRP A 49 6.72 1.09 -7.11
N GLY A 50 7.10 -0.19 -7.05
CA GLY A 50 6.44 -1.23 -7.85
C GLY A 50 4.95 -1.35 -7.52
N ARG A 51 4.59 -1.22 -6.24
CA ARG A 51 3.18 -1.20 -5.80
C ARG A 51 2.43 0.04 -6.27
N LEU A 52 3.06 1.20 -6.28
CA LEU A 52 2.45 2.41 -6.83
C LEU A 52 2.15 2.26 -8.32
N ASP A 53 3.10 1.73 -9.11
CA ASP A 53 2.92 1.49 -10.54
C ASP A 53 1.69 0.60 -10.81
N GLU A 54 1.62 -0.55 -10.13
CA GLU A 54 0.43 -1.42 -10.20
C GLU A 54 -0.86 -0.69 -9.78
N ALA A 55 -0.82 0.14 -8.73
CA ALA A 55 -1.97 0.89 -8.26
C ALA A 55 -2.46 1.93 -9.26
N THR A 56 -1.56 2.56 -10.02
CA THR A 56 -1.96 3.51 -11.08
C THR A 56 -2.74 2.83 -12.21
N HIS A 57 -2.47 1.54 -12.46
CA HIS A 57 -3.18 0.76 -13.45
C HIS A 57 -4.57 0.32 -13.00
N ASP A 58 -4.74 0.01 -11.72
CA ASP A 58 -6.02 -0.41 -11.12
C ASP A 58 -6.92 0.79 -10.76
N LEU A 59 -6.35 1.88 -10.25
CA LEU A 59 -7.05 3.08 -9.75
C LEU A 59 -6.91 4.26 -10.72
N ARG A 60 -7.25 4.05 -11.99
CA ARG A 60 -7.03 5.02 -13.08
C ARG A 60 -7.72 6.38 -12.90
N THR A 61 -8.80 6.41 -12.12
CA THR A 61 -9.56 7.64 -11.84
C THR A 61 -8.99 8.43 -10.66
N VAL A 62 -8.12 7.82 -9.85
CA VAL A 62 -7.49 8.50 -8.71
C VAL A 62 -6.28 9.28 -9.21
N PRO A 63 -6.15 10.57 -8.87
CA PRO A 63 -4.97 11.36 -9.24
C PRO A 63 -3.67 10.72 -8.73
N VAL A 64 -2.65 10.63 -9.59
CA VAL A 64 -1.34 10.03 -9.24
C VAL A 64 -0.71 10.69 -8.01
N ARG A 65 -0.92 12.00 -7.80
CA ARG A 65 -0.45 12.71 -6.61
C ARG A 65 -1.01 12.12 -5.30
N GLU A 66 -2.26 11.67 -5.32
CA GLU A 66 -2.94 11.10 -4.15
C GLU A 66 -2.45 9.68 -3.90
N LEU A 67 -2.24 8.91 -4.98
CA LEU A 67 -1.60 7.60 -4.88
C LEU A 67 -0.16 7.69 -4.35
N LEU A 68 0.62 8.68 -4.80
CA LEU A 68 1.96 8.95 -4.28
C LEU A 68 1.91 9.28 -2.78
N ALA A 69 1.06 10.22 -2.37
CA ALA A 69 0.90 10.61 -0.96
C ALA A 69 0.53 9.41 -0.08
N ARG A 70 -0.42 8.59 -0.54
CA ARG A 70 -0.85 7.38 0.17
C ARG A 70 0.25 6.30 0.24
N VAL A 71 0.80 5.88 -0.91
CA VAL A 71 1.68 4.71 -1.00
C VAL A 71 3.08 5.05 -0.50
N ILE A 72 3.64 6.18 -0.94
CA ILE A 72 5.01 6.57 -0.61
C ILE A 72 5.07 7.30 0.74
N HIS A 73 4.21 8.31 0.96
CA HIS A 73 4.27 9.16 2.15
C HIS A 73 3.49 8.59 3.34
N GLY A 74 2.46 7.77 3.09
CA GLY A 74 1.61 7.21 4.14
C GLY A 74 0.49 8.14 4.58
N ASP A 75 0.15 9.13 3.75
CA ASP A 75 -0.85 10.14 4.08
C ASP A 75 -2.25 9.58 3.86
N HIS A 76 -2.75 8.84 4.84
CA HIS A 76 -4.09 8.23 4.81
C HIS A 76 -5.23 9.25 4.77
N GLN A 77 -4.96 10.51 5.14
CA GLN A 77 -5.96 11.57 5.25
C GLN A 77 -6.31 12.23 3.90
N LEU A 78 -5.57 11.95 2.84
CA LEU A 78 -5.79 12.54 1.51
C LEU A 78 -6.72 11.68 0.62
N VAL A 79 -7.12 10.50 1.07
CA VAL A 79 -8.10 9.65 0.37
C VAL A 79 -9.50 10.09 0.77
N GLY A 80 -9.90 11.29 0.32
CA GLY A 80 -11.30 11.73 0.39
C GLY A 80 -12.16 10.97 -0.62
N PRO A 81 -13.49 10.87 -0.43
CA PRO A 81 -14.36 10.38 -1.48
C PRO A 81 -14.19 11.30 -2.68
N THR A 82 -13.64 10.79 -3.78
CA THR A 82 -13.73 11.44 -5.09
C THR A 82 -15.21 11.53 -5.44
N GLY A 83 -15.85 12.60 -4.96
CA GLY A 83 -17.15 13.05 -5.40
C GLY A 83 -16.93 13.88 -6.66
N VAL A 84 -17.38 13.31 -7.78
CA VAL A 84 -17.65 13.93 -9.09
C VAL A 84 -16.46 14.58 -9.79
#